data_AF-A0A7K4D6Z4-F1
#
_entry.id   AF-A0A7K4D6Z4-F1
#
_cell.length_a   1.000
_cell.length_b   1.000
_cell.length_c   1.000
_cell.angle_alpha   90.00
_cell.angle_beta   90.00
_cell.angle_gamma   90.00
#
_symmetry.space_group_name_H-M   'P 1'
#
loop_
_entity.id
_entity.type
_entity.pdbx_description
1 polymer ?
#
loop_
_entity_poly.entity_id
_entity_poly.type
_entity_poly.pdbx_seq_one_letter_code
_entity_poly.pdbx_strand_id
1 'polypeptide(L)' 'FSIILGAAATTAVAMLPLLYMGFGALTGFALIIILGVILGVAIARPAYGRIIGHILGTS' A
#
# COMPACT_ATOMS: atom_id res chain seq x y z
N PHE A 1 -2.58 10.38 9.97
CA PHE A 1 -2.56 9.59 8.71
C PHE A 1 -1.22 9.61 7.96
N SER A 2 -0.20 10.37 8.38
CA SER A 2 1.07 10.45 7.63
C SER A 2 1.93 9.18 7.67
N ILE A 3 1.87 8.38 8.74
CA ILE A 3 2.72 7.18 8.89
C ILE A 3 2.38 6.13 7.82
N ILE A 4 1.09 5.87 7.59
CA ILE A 4 0.63 4.88 6.60
C ILE A 4 1.01 5.31 5.18
N LEU A 5 0.81 6.60 4.86
CA LEU A 5 1.22 7.14 3.55
C LEU A 5 2.74 7.09 3.36
N GLY A 6 3.51 7.39 4.41
CA GLY A 6 4.97 7.30 4.40
C GLY A 6 5.46 5.88 4.16
N ALA A 7 4.92 4.90 4.88
CA ALA A 7 5.25 3.48 4.70
C ALA A 7 4.87 2.95 3.29
N ALA A 8 3.73 3.40 2.76
CA ALA A 8 3.32 3.08 1.40
C ALA A 8 4.30 3.64 0.37
N ALA A 9 4.71 4.90 0.54
CA ALA A 9 5.67 5.56 -0.33
C ALA A 9 7.04 4.88 -0.29
N THR A 10 7.58 4.56 0.89
CA THR A 10 8.87 3.86 0.99
C THR A 10 8.84 2.49 0.32
N THR A 11 7.72 1.76 0.44
CA THR A 11 7.56 0.45 -0.20
C THR A 11 7.52 0.56 -1.72
N ALA A 12 6.80 1.55 -2.27
CA ALA A 12 6.78 1.79 -3.69
C ALA A 12 8.16 2.23 -4.23
N VAL A 13 8.86 3.09 -3.49
CA VAL A 13 10.22 3.56 -3.83
C VAL A 13 11.23 2.41 -3.81
N ALA A 14 11.12 1.49 -2.84
CA ALA A 14 11.99 0.31 -2.76
C ALA A 14 11.90 -0.61 -4.00
N MET A 15 10.80 -0.53 -4.76
CA MET A 15 10.59 -1.30 -5.99
C MET A 15 11.18 -0.63 -7.24
N LEU A 16 11.59 0.64 -7.19
CA LEU A 16 12.16 1.37 -8.33
C LEU A 16 13.38 0.68 -8.98
N PRO A 17 14.35 0.11 -8.22
CA PRO A 17 15.48 -0.59 -8.83
C PRO A 17 15.05 -1.82 -9.65
N LEU A 18 14.01 -2.53 -9.20
CA LEU A 18 13.49 -3.72 -9.89
C LEU A 18 12.81 -3.37 -11.22
N LEU A 19 12.20 -2.19 -11.31
CA LEU A 19 11.65 -1.68 -12.56
C LEU A 19 12.76 -1.35 -13.57
N TYR A 20 13.90 -0.87 -13.09
CA TYR A 20 15.02 -0.45 -13.94
C TYR A 20 15.91 -1.61 -14.41
N MET A 21 15.93 -2.74 -13.67
CA MET A 21 16.79 -3.89 -14.00
C MET A 21 16.37 -4.64 -15.27
N GLY A 22 15.20 -4.33 -15.86
CA GLY A 22 14.78 -4.83 -17.18
C GLY A 22 14.44 -6.33 -17.26
N PHE A 23 14.55 -7.06 -16.15
CA PHE A 23 14.13 -8.46 -16.09
C PHE A 23 12.61 -8.54 -15.99
N GLY A 24 11.95 -9.05 -17.05
CA GLY A 24 10.48 -9.06 -17.16
C GLY A 24 9.74 -9.62 -15.93
N ALA A 25 10.26 -10.67 -15.29
CA ALA A 25 9.67 -11.24 -14.07
C ALA A 25 9.77 -10.30 -12.85
N LEU A 26 10.90 -9.59 -12.70
CA LEU A 26 11.13 -8.65 -11.59
C LEU A 26 10.37 -7.34 -11.80
N THR A 27 10.27 -6.87 -13.06
CA THR A 27 9.41 -5.74 -13.42
C THR A 27 7.94 -6.05 -13.14
N GLY A 28 7.46 -7.24 -13.51
CA GLY A 28 6.09 -7.68 -13.22
C GLY A 28 5.81 -7.79 -11.72
N PHE A 29 6.77 -8.33 -10.95
CA PHE A 29 6.70 -8.38 -9.50
C PHE A 29 6.60 -6.98 -8.86
N ALA A 30 7.48 -6.06 -9.27
CA ALA A 30 7.48 -4.68 -8.78
C ALA A 30 6.14 -3.97 -9.03
N LEU A 31 5.55 -4.16 -10.21
CA LEU A 31 4.25 -3.57 -10.56
C LEU A 31 3.12 -4.10 -9.67
N ILE A 32 3.06 -5.42 -9.44
CA ILE A 32 2.05 -6.03 -8.56
C ILE A 32 2.18 -5.48 -7.14
N ILE A 33 3.39 -5.30 -6.62
CA ILE A 33 3.62 -4.77 -5.27
C ILE A 33 3.18 -3.31 -5.17
N ILE A 34 3.55 -2.47 -6.13
CA ILE A 34 3.14 -1.05 -6.15
C ILE A 34 1.62 -0.94 -6.19
N LEU A 35 0.95 -1.68 -7.07
CA LEU A 35 -0.51 -1.72 -7.17
C LEU A 35 -1.15 -2.23 -5.88
N GLY A 36 -0.63 -3.32 -5.32
CA GLY A 36 -1.11 -3.90 -4.08
C GLY A 36 -1.00 -2.95 -2.88
N VAL A 37 0.10 -2.20 -2.79
CA VAL A 37 0.30 -1.18 -1.74
C VAL A 37 -0.68 -0.02 -1.91
N ILE A 38 -0.86 0.50 -3.12
CA ILE A 38 -1.79 1.61 -3.38
C ILE A 38 -3.23 1.19 -3.04
N LEU A 39 -3.67 0.05 -3.57
CA LEU A 39 -5.02 -0.48 -3.31
C LEU A 39 -5.21 -0.84 -1.84
N GLY A 40 -4.23 -1.49 -1.23
CA GLY A 40 -4.24 -1.86 0.18
C GLY A 40 -4.39 -0.65 1.09
N VAL A 41 -3.65 0.43 0.84
CA VAL A 41 -3.73 1.66 1.64
C VAL A 41 -5.07 2.37 1.41
N ALA A 42 -5.54 2.43 0.17
CA ALA A 42 -6.81 3.05 -0.18
C ALA A 42 -8.02 2.36 0.47
N ILE A 43 -7.97 1.03 0.63
CA ILE A 43 -9.06 0.24 1.22
C ILE A 43 -8.91 0.10 2.74
N ALA A 44 -7.72 -0.24 3.23
CA ALA A 44 -7.50 -0.51 4.64
C ALA A 44 -7.76 0.75 5.48
N ARG A 45 -7.39 1.93 5.01
CA ARG A 45 -7.57 3.19 5.77
C ARG A 45 -9.06 3.50 6.06
N PRO A 46 -9.99 3.51 5.10
CA PRO A 46 -11.41 3.67 5.38
C PRO A 46 -12.00 2.45 6.10
N ALA A 47 -11.56 1.23 5.78
CA ALA A 47 -12.02 0.02 6.45
C ALA A 47 -11.70 0.05 7.96
N TYR A 48 -10.47 0.35 8.35
CA TYR A 48 -10.09 0.51 9.76
C TYR A 48 -10.87 1.64 10.43
N GLY A 49 -11.08 2.78 9.76
CA GLY A 49 -11.91 3.86 10.33
C GLY A 49 -13.36 3.43 10.60
N ARG A 50 -13.95 2.65 9.69
CA ARG A 50 -15.31 2.09 9.85
C ARG A 50 -15.37 1.02 10.94
N ILE A 51 -14.41 0.11 10.97
CA ILE A 51 -14.33 -0.99 11.94
C ILE A 51 -14.09 -0.43 13.34
N ILE A 52 -13.13 0.48 13.51
CA ILE A 52 -12.88 1.17 14.77
C ILE A 52 -14.12 1.95 15.21
N GLY A 53 -14.83 2.61 14.29
CA GLY A 53 -16.11 3.26 14.60
C GLY A 53 -17.21 2.30 15.08
N HIS A 54 -17.28 1.08 14.53
CA HIS A 54 -18.21 0.05 15.00
C HIS A 54 -17.79 -0.54 16.36
N ILE A 55 -16.49 -0.75 16.59
CA ILE A 55 -15.96 -1.34 17.83
C ILE A 55 -15.99 -0.35 18.98
N LEU A 56 -15.62 0.92 18.75
CA LEU A 56 -15.67 1.96 19.78
C LEU A 56 -17.09 2.45 20.10
N GLY A 57 -18.11 1.98 19.36
CA GLY A 57 -19.50 2.00 19.81
C GLY A 57 -19.91 3.30 20.50
N THR A 58 -19.90 4.42 19.78
CA THR A 58 -20.92 5.43 20.07
C THR A 58 -22.18 4.91 19.39
N SER A 59 -23.07 4.36 20.23
CA SER A 59 -24.43 3.96 19.87
C SER A 59 -25.20 5.12 19.23
#